data_AF-A0A353QJV4-F1
#
_entry.id   AF-A0A353QJV4-F1
#
_cell.length_a   1.000
_cell.length_b   1.000
_cell.length_c   1.000
_cell.angle_alpha   90.00
_cell.angle_beta   90.00
_cell.angle_gamma   90.00
#
_symmetry.space_group_name_H-M   'P 1'
#
loop_
_entity.id
_entity.type
_entity.pdbx_description
1 polymer ?
#
loop_
_entity_poly.entity_id
_entity_poly.type
_entity_poly.pdbx_seq_one_letter_code
_entity_poly.pdbx_strand_id
1 'polypeptide(L)'
;TGCWDAREIDRRAFIFVMGIDLKEDGLYRVSAIAVRGRNPDSSVGTTTNDAASKAPVMIAQGRTVAEAMDALAGNSARSIDWGNLRSIILGETLSQKGVNEIVHTALADPRTPADVILFQAQGPA
;
A
#
# COMPACT_ATOMS: atom_id res chain seq x y z
N THR A 1 -33.20 2.09 -1.01
CA THR A 1 -32.14 2.91 -1.66
C THR A 1 -30.84 2.64 -0.92
N GLY A 2 -30.02 1.70 -1.39
CA GLY A 2 -28.80 1.30 -0.66
C GLY A 2 -27.80 0.45 -1.46
N CYS A 3 -28.01 0.26 -2.77
CA CYS A 3 -27.08 -0.49 -3.62
C CYS A 3 -25.99 0.38 -4.26
N TRP A 4 -26.05 1.71 -4.07
CA TRP A 4 -25.07 2.63 -4.64
C TRP A 4 -23.74 2.59 -3.85
N ASP A 5 -23.81 2.62 -2.52
CA ASP A 5 -22.63 2.66 -1.65
C ASP A 5 -21.74 1.40 -1.76
N ALA A 6 -22.36 0.22 -1.93
CA ALA A 6 -21.61 -1.03 -2.11
C ALA A 6 -20.76 -1.03 -3.40
N ARG A 7 -21.27 -0.43 -4.48
CA ARG A 7 -20.54 -0.32 -5.76
C ARG A 7 -19.34 0.62 -5.66
N GLU A 8 -19.41 1.62 -4.79
CA GLU A 8 -18.31 2.55 -4.60
C GLU A 8 -17.17 1.92 -3.79
N ILE A 9 -17.51 1.12 -2.77
CA ILE A 9 -16.54 0.34 -1.97
C ILE A 9 -15.81 -0.69 -2.85
N ASP A 10 -16.52 -1.38 -3.75
CA ASP A 10 -15.91 -2.37 -4.64
C ASP A 10 -14.94 -1.78 -5.67
N ARG A 11 -15.07 -0.48 -5.98
CA ARG A 11 -14.20 0.24 -6.92
C ARG A 11 -12.95 0.81 -6.27
N ARG A 12 -12.82 0.70 -4.94
CA ARG A 12 -11.66 1.20 -4.18
C ARG A 12 -10.75 0.06 -3.73
N ALA A 13 -9.46 0.38 -3.67
CA ALA A 13 -8.43 -0.45 -3.04
C ALA A 13 -7.92 0.28 -1.80
N PHE A 14 -8.32 -0.20 -0.63
CA PHE A 14 -7.91 0.38 0.66
C PHE A 14 -6.53 -0.13 1.02
N ILE A 15 -5.57 0.78 1.13
CA ILE A 15 -4.20 0.43 1.52
C ILE A 15 -4.05 0.56 3.02
N PHE A 16 -3.48 -0.47 3.65
CA PHE A 16 -3.19 -0.48 5.09
C PHE A 16 -1.70 -0.37 5.39
N VAL A 17 -0.87 -1.00 4.55
CA VAL A 17 0.59 -1.07 4.72
C VAL A 17 1.25 -0.72 3.39
N MET A 18 2.28 0.11 3.47
CA MET A 18 3.16 0.46 2.36
C MET A 18 4.60 0.10 2.73
N GLY A 19 5.33 -0.55 1.82
CA GLY A 19 6.78 -0.67 1.86
C GLY A 19 7.43 0.28 0.87
N ILE A 20 8.58 0.86 1.24
CA ILE A 20 9.35 1.76 0.38
C ILE A 20 10.81 1.32 0.43
N ASP A 21 11.33 0.92 -0.73
CA ASP A 21 12.74 0.58 -0.93
C ASP A 21 13.43 1.59 -1.84
N LEU A 22 14.74 1.74 -1.63
CA LEU A 22 15.64 2.34 -2.61
C LEU A 22 16.42 1.23 -3.32
N LYS A 23 16.30 1.17 -4.64
CA LYS A 23 16.97 0.18 -5.48
C LYS A 23 18.39 0.64 -5.83
N GLU A 24 19.23 -0.31 -6.23
CA GLU A 24 20.64 -0.05 -6.61
C GLU A 24 20.78 0.91 -7.80
N ASP A 25 19.80 0.89 -8.71
CA ASP A 25 19.70 1.80 -9.86
C ASP A 25 19.22 3.21 -9.50
N GLY A 26 18.96 3.47 -8.21
CA GLY A 26 18.50 4.76 -7.69
C GLY A 26 16.99 4.97 -7.77
N LEU A 27 16.21 3.99 -8.24
CA LEU A 27 14.75 4.10 -8.26
C LEU A 27 14.13 3.75 -6.91
N TYR A 28 13.04 4.44 -6.58
CA TYR A 28 12.19 4.08 -5.45
C TYR A 28 11.23 2.98 -5.89
N ARG A 29 11.11 1.94 -5.07
CA ARG A 29 10.10 0.89 -5.24
C ARG A 29 9.09 1.01 -4.11
N VAL A 30 7.83 1.15 -4.46
CA VAL A 30 6.71 1.14 -3.51
C VAL A 30 5.99 -0.18 -3.63
N SER A 31 5.80 -0.86 -2.50
CA SER A 31 4.94 -2.02 -2.36
C SER A 31 3.74 -1.65 -1.49
N ALA A 32 2.56 -2.16 -1.80
CA ALA A 32 1.34 -1.86 -1.04
C ALA A 32 0.44 -3.08 -0.95
N ILE A 33 -0.12 -3.30 0.24
CA ILE A 33 -1.11 -4.36 0.47
C ILE A 33 -2.51 -3.73 0.41
N ALA A 34 -3.29 -4.13 -0.59
CA ALA A 34 -4.69 -3.75 -0.69
C ALA A 34 -5.58 -4.76 0.06
N VAL A 35 -6.44 -4.26 0.93
CA VAL A 35 -7.48 -5.06 1.58
C VAL A 35 -8.74 -5.02 0.72
N ARG A 36 -9.27 -6.20 0.39
CA ARG A 36 -10.58 -6.33 -0.27
C ARG A 36 -11.67 -6.24 0.80
N GLY A 37 -12.69 -5.40 0.57
CA GLY A 37 -13.96 -5.49 1.30
C GLY A 37 -14.52 -6.90 1.11
N ARG A 38 -14.74 -7.64 2.21
CA ARG A 38 -15.36 -8.96 2.15
C ARG A 38 -16.86 -8.78 1.95
N ASN A 39 -17.43 -9.44 0.93
CA ASN A 39 -18.86 -9.75 0.96
C ASN A 39 -19.11 -10.74 2.12
N PRO A 40 -20.08 -10.49 3.01
CA PRO A 40 -20.40 -11.40 4.10
C PRO A 40 -20.93 -12.77 3.63
N ASP A 41 -21.40 -12.88 2.38
CA ASP A 41 -21.92 -14.13 1.78
C ASP A 41 -20.85 -15.08 1.22
N SER A 42 -19.56 -14.72 1.23
CA SER A 42 -18.51 -15.68 0.87
C SER A 42 -18.19 -16.56 2.09
N SER A 43 -19.02 -17.57 2.29
CA SER A 43 -18.72 -18.72 3.15
C SER A 43 -17.43 -19.40 2.67
N VAL A 44 -16.34 -19.20 3.39
CA VAL A 44 -15.19 -20.10 3.37
C VAL A 44 -15.41 -20.99 4.60
N GLY A 45 -15.94 -22.21 4.47
CA GLY A 45 -15.45 -23.23 3.55
C GLY A 45 -14.16 -23.78 4.16
N THR A 46 -14.32 -24.64 5.15
CA THR A 46 -13.23 -25.32 5.85
C THR A 46 -12.42 -26.16 4.85
N THR A 47 -11.29 -25.66 4.40
CA THR A 47 -10.24 -26.48 3.77
C THR A 47 -8.88 -26.06 4.27
N THR A 48 -8.37 -26.88 5.18
CA THR A 48 -6.94 -27.07 5.45
C THR A 48 -6.20 -27.41 4.15
N ASN A 49 -5.06 -26.75 3.94
CA ASN A 49 -4.04 -26.96 2.90
C ASN A 49 -4.36 -26.38 1.51
N ASP A 50 -3.92 -25.13 1.27
CA ASP A 50 -2.98 -24.75 0.19
C ASP A 50 -3.02 -23.23 -0.02
N ALA A 51 -1.85 -22.59 0.11
CA ALA A 51 -1.61 -21.15 -0.08
C ALA A 51 -2.62 -20.24 0.66
N ALA A 52 -2.27 -19.88 1.90
CA ALA A 52 -2.87 -18.77 2.65
C ALA A 52 -3.29 -17.67 1.68
N SER A 53 -4.56 -17.27 1.72
CA SER A 53 -5.21 -16.25 0.90
C SER A 53 -4.43 -14.93 0.93
N LYS A 54 -3.33 -14.85 0.18
CA LYS A 54 -2.41 -13.70 0.18
C LYS A 54 -3.18 -12.51 -0.35
N ALA A 55 -3.27 -11.44 0.44
CA ALA A 55 -3.75 -10.17 -0.05
C ALA A 55 -2.90 -9.75 -1.27
N PRO A 56 -3.51 -9.18 -2.31
CA PRO A 56 -2.75 -8.75 -3.49
C PRO A 56 -1.73 -7.68 -3.09
N VAL A 57 -0.46 -7.92 -3.42
CA VAL A 57 0.62 -6.95 -3.26
C VAL A 57 0.76 -6.20 -4.58
N MET A 58 0.55 -4.90 -4.56
CA MET A 58 0.82 -4.01 -5.68
C MET A 58 2.25 -3.48 -5.57
N ILE A 59 2.94 -3.36 -6.70
CA ILE A 59 4.32 -2.90 -6.74
C ILE A 59 4.49 -1.98 -7.94
N ALA A 60 5.13 -0.84 -7.72
CA ALA A 60 5.52 0.08 -8.77
C ALA A 60 6.85 0.75 -8.43
N GLN A 61 7.46 1.38 -9.43
CA GLN A 61 8.73 2.07 -9.29
C GLN A 61 8.65 3.47 -9.91
N GLY A 62 9.50 4.37 -9.42
CA GLY A 62 9.58 5.75 -9.90
C GLY A 62 10.90 6.41 -9.47
N ARG A 63 11.21 7.58 -10.04
CA ARG A 63 12.39 8.37 -9.64
C ARG A 63 12.20 9.04 -8.30
N THR A 64 10.96 9.20 -7.87
CA THR A 64 10.56 9.68 -6.54
C THR A 64 9.52 8.73 -5.94
N VAL A 65 9.31 8.80 -4.62
CA VAL A 65 8.24 8.06 -3.94
C VAL A 65 6.87 8.44 -4.52
N ALA A 66 6.64 9.72 -4.82
CA ALA A 66 5.41 10.20 -5.44
C ALA A 66 5.18 9.59 -6.83
N GLU A 67 6.19 9.59 -7.70
CA GLU A 67 6.10 8.93 -9.02
C GLU A 67 5.79 7.44 -8.89
N ALA A 68 6.40 6.75 -7.92
CA ALA A 68 6.12 5.34 -7.68
C ALA A 68 4.69 5.12 -7.17
N MET A 69 4.16 5.99 -6.30
CA MET A 69 2.76 5.96 -5.85
C MET A 69 1.77 6.25 -6.98
N ASP A 70 2.08 7.21 -7.86
CA ASP A 70 1.27 7.53 -9.03
C ASP A 70 1.26 6.37 -10.03
N ALA A 71 2.42 5.74 -10.26
CA ALA A 71 2.52 4.54 -11.09
C ALA A 71 1.74 3.37 -10.47
N LEU A 72 1.77 3.21 -9.14
CA LEU A 72 0.99 2.21 -8.42
C LEU A 72 -0.52 2.44 -8.63
N ALA A 73 -0.98 3.69 -8.53
CA ALA A 73 -2.36 4.09 -8.77
C ALA A 73 -2.79 3.89 -10.23
N GLY A 74 -1.94 4.25 -11.20
CA GLY A 74 -2.19 4.07 -12.62
C GLY A 74 -2.25 2.60 -13.06
N ASN A 75 -1.50 1.72 -12.39
CA ASN A 75 -1.50 0.27 -12.65
C ASN A 75 -2.63 -0.47 -11.93
N SER A 76 -3.34 0.18 -11.01
CA SER A 76 -4.43 -0.43 -10.26
C SER A 76 -5.74 -0.40 -11.05
N ALA A 77 -6.43 -1.54 -11.10
CA ALA A 77 -7.79 -1.61 -11.67
C ALA A 77 -8.85 -0.88 -10.79
N ARG A 78 -8.48 -0.49 -9.56
CA ARG A 78 -9.32 0.19 -8.58
C ARG A 78 -8.68 1.51 -8.16
N SER A 79 -9.50 2.50 -7.83
CA SER A 79 -8.98 3.75 -7.26
C SER A 79 -8.35 3.46 -5.89
N ILE A 80 -7.09 3.86 -5.71
CA ILE A 80 -6.35 3.63 -4.47
C ILE A 80 -6.79 4.64 -3.42
N ASP A 81 -7.09 4.15 -2.22
CA ASP A 81 -7.46 4.94 -1.06
C ASP A 81 -6.40 4.79 0.04
N TRP A 82 -5.66 5.88 0.29
CA TRP A 82 -4.62 5.99 1.31
C TRP A 82 -5.17 6.35 2.70
N GLY A 83 -6.47 6.64 2.83
CA GLY A 83 -7.10 7.05 4.09
C GLY A 83 -7.09 6.00 5.21
N ASN A 84 -6.71 4.76 4.87
CA ASN A 84 -6.55 3.66 5.82
C ASN A 84 -5.09 3.24 6.01
N LEU A 85 -4.13 4.00 5.49
CA LEU A 85 -2.72 3.70 5.70
C LEU A 85 -2.42 3.82 7.20
N ARG A 86 -1.85 2.76 7.78
CA ARG A 86 -1.45 2.72 9.20
C ARG A 86 0.04 2.52 9.39
N SER A 87 0.71 1.91 8.42
CA SER A 87 2.12 1.57 8.54
C SER A 87 2.87 1.84 7.25
N ILE A 88 4.03 2.50 7.40
CA ILE A 88 5.04 2.62 6.33
C ILE A 88 6.28 1.87 6.79
N ILE A 89 6.74 0.93 5.98
CA ILE A 89 7.97 0.16 6.20
C ILE A 89 9.04 0.71 5.27
N LEU A 90 10.14 1.18 5.84
CA LEU A 90 11.29 1.67 5.08
C LEU A 90 12.33 0.56 4.98
N GLY A 91 12.74 0.25 3.74
CA GLY A 91 13.85 -0.65 3.48
C GLY A 91 15.14 -0.13 4.11
N GLU A 92 16.05 -1.04 4.44
CA GLU A 92 17.27 -0.72 5.17
C GLU A 92 18.13 0.33 4.45
N THR A 93 18.37 0.15 3.16
CA THR A 93 19.18 1.07 2.33
C THR A 93 18.60 2.48 2.31
N LEU A 94 17.27 2.58 2.25
CA LEU A 94 16.57 3.86 2.24
C LEU A 94 16.65 4.55 3.61
N SER A 95 16.45 3.77 4.68
CA SER A 95 16.49 4.27 6.07
C SER A 95 17.85 4.87 6.42
N GLN A 96 18.94 4.33 5.88
CA GLN A 96 20.31 4.84 6.09
C GLN A 96 20.58 6.18 5.39
N LYS A 97 19.85 6.53 4.32
CA LYS A 97 20.01 7.81 3.60
C LYS A 97 19.24 8.97 4.23
N GLY A 98 18.36 8.70 5.18
CA GLY A 98 17.54 9.69 5.87
C GLY A 98 16.06 9.60 5.48
N VAL A 99 15.20 9.91 6.44
CA VAL A 99 13.75 9.65 6.35
C VAL A 99 12.90 10.88 6.01
N ASN A 100 13.47 12.08 6.07
CA ASN A 100 12.71 13.33 5.98
C ASN A 100 11.96 13.50 4.65
N GLU A 101 12.60 13.24 3.52
CA GLU A 101 11.97 13.40 2.20
C GLU A 101 10.83 12.40 1.97
N ILE A 102 10.96 11.20 2.53
CA ILE A 102 9.97 10.13 2.44
C ILE A 102 8.75 10.48 3.29
N VAL A 103 8.99 10.90 4.54
CA VAL A 103 7.93 11.34 5.46
C VAL A 103 7.18 12.53 4.88
N HIS A 104 7.90 13.50 4.32
CA HIS A 104 7.28 14.64 3.65
C HIS A 104 6.35 14.19 2.51
N THR A 105 6.83 13.29 1.64
CA THR A 105 6.07 12.83 0.48
C THR A 105 4.86 11.97 0.86
N ALA A 106 5.04 11.00 1.77
CA ALA A 106 3.98 10.08 2.17
C ALA A 106 2.85 10.77 2.96
N LEU A 107 3.21 11.81 3.75
CA LEU A 107 2.26 12.61 4.52
C LEU A 107 1.80 13.89 3.79
N ALA A 108 2.26 14.11 2.54
CA ALA A 108 1.82 15.28 1.77
C ALA A 108 0.35 15.20 1.35
N ASP A 109 -0.19 13.99 1.15
CA ASP A 109 -1.61 13.80 0.89
C ASP A 109 -2.40 14.01 2.20
N PRO A 110 -3.29 15.02 2.29
CA PRO A 110 -4.08 15.28 3.50
C PRO A 110 -4.99 14.13 3.91
N ARG A 111 -5.23 13.17 3.02
CA ARG A 111 -6.01 11.96 3.30
C ARG A 111 -5.17 10.90 4.00
N THR A 112 -3.85 10.93 3.90
CA THR A 112 -2.99 10.03 4.67
C THR A 112 -3.14 10.35 6.16
N PRO A 113 -3.46 9.37 7.00
CA PRO A 113 -3.59 9.61 8.43
C PRO A 113 -2.27 10.11 9.05
N ALA A 114 -2.37 11.10 9.95
CA ALA A 114 -1.19 11.64 10.64
C ALA A 114 -0.63 10.67 11.70
N ASP A 115 -1.37 9.62 12.06
CA ASP A 115 -1.00 8.59 13.05
C ASP A 115 -0.32 7.36 12.43
N VAL A 116 0.16 7.47 11.19
CA VAL A 116 0.92 6.40 10.51
C VAL A 116 2.21 6.10 11.29
N ILE A 117 2.43 4.82 11.56
CA ILE A 117 3.64 4.32 12.23
C ILE A 117 4.71 4.02 11.18
N LEU A 118 5.91 4.56 11.38
CA LEU A 118 7.08 4.21 10.58
C LEU A 118 7.82 3.01 11.19
N PHE A 119 8.15 2.04 10.35
CA PHE A 119 9.01 0.90 10.68
C PHE A 119 10.26 0.93 9.80
N GLN A 120 11.35 0.39 10.34
CA GLN A 120 12.56 0.10 9.58
C GLN A 120 12.69 -1.41 9.41
N ALA A 121 12.89 -1.87 8.17
CA ALA A 121 13.20 -3.26 7.86
C ALA A 121 14.71 -3.53 7.99
N GLN A 122 15.06 -4.79 8.28
CA GLN A 122 16.39 -5.34 8.05
C GLN A 122 16.36 -5.98 6.66
N GLY A 123 17.04 -5.38 5.67
CA GLY A 123 16.86 -5.66 4.25
C GLY A 123 15.71 -4.87 3.58
N PRO A 124 15.25 -5.32 2.39
CA PRO A 124 14.13 -4.73 1.67
C PRO A 124 12.78 -4.87 2.42
N ALA A 125 11.90 -3.89 2.25
CA ALA A 125 10.57 -3.78 2.85
C ALA A 125 9.49 -4.67 2.20
#